data_AF-A0A6J6BEA7-F1
#
_entry.id   AF-A0A6J6BEA7-F1
#
_cell.length_a   1.000
_cell.length_b   1.000
_cell.length_c   1.000
_cell.angle_alpha   90.00
_cell.angle_beta   90.00
_cell.angle_gamma   90.00
#
_symmetry.space_group_name_H-M   'P 1'
#
loop_
_entity.id
_entity.type
_entity.pdbx_description
1 polymer ?
#
loop_
_entity_poly.entity_id
_entity_poly.type
_entity_poly.pdbx_seq_one_letter_code
_entity_poly.pdbx_strand_id
1 'polypeptide(L)'
;MDSEYYYDDPVEEVAPHKIRVAGIAALICALFTGSMFIQSTLAGNININSGSTIQFGQGMSVTTACSGSQVLTVTPFTSFVNASGGGAHYFSSVKVSGIPSTCNGYDFTVNAYGTSSNTPLSIFNTSSTSAVIYDNAGTFELGAGTTAGASIASGSGTFTLTFTSPVATSGAIAKLTLQTGDHRAVESLCVQGISCSIGDVGPGGGNIFYYSASGFSCGASFTSTGSPTGGLCHYLEAAPSGSTNGTFPYAKTGLDSSDVSGITNDTNADNSSSAIGLGYKNSLALISQGNDITSAPGIARAYRGGSKSDWYLPSFSELNQMCKWARGVAWTSDATVCSGGTLNLGTGAGLGASGFESNFYWSSSERESTNGWGIYFSGPTPDYLSKFHVRYVRAIRAF
;
A
#
# COMPACT_ATOMS: atom_id res chain seq x y z
N MET A 1 29.54 106.43 -7.11
CA MET A 1 30.91 106.43 -6.56
C MET A 1 31.03 105.22 -5.67
N ASP A 2 30.76 104.02 -6.18
CA ASP A 2 31.43 103.27 -7.27
C ASP A 2 32.46 102.32 -6.68
N SER A 3 32.10 101.06 -6.85
CA SER A 3 32.84 99.83 -6.63
C SER A 3 34.12 99.78 -7.45
N GLU A 4 35.22 99.33 -6.86
CA GLU A 4 36.26 98.64 -7.62
C GLU A 4 36.68 97.35 -6.93
N TYR A 5 36.31 96.28 -7.61
CA TYR A 5 36.76 94.90 -7.50
C TYR A 5 38.15 94.81 -8.14
N TYR A 6 39.08 94.05 -7.56
CA TYR A 6 40.27 93.59 -8.30
C TYR A 6 40.53 92.11 -7.99
N TYR A 7 40.47 91.30 -9.04
CA TYR A 7 40.88 89.90 -9.11
C TYR A 7 42.29 89.84 -9.69
N ASP A 8 43.14 88.97 -9.14
CA ASP A 8 44.39 88.55 -9.78
C ASP A 8 44.60 87.05 -9.47
N ASP A 9 43.96 86.19 -10.28
CA ASP A 9 44.34 84.79 -10.47
C ASP A 9 45.46 84.77 -11.54
N PRO A 10 46.44 83.82 -11.57
CA PRO A 10 46.20 82.38 -11.33
C PRO A 10 47.40 81.53 -10.80
N VAL A 11 47.12 80.35 -10.23
CA VAL A 11 47.88 79.10 -10.53
C VAL A 11 46.94 77.88 -10.38
N GLU A 12 46.80 77.10 -11.45
CA GLU A 12 46.19 75.75 -11.41
C GLU A 12 47.14 74.75 -10.76
N GLU A 13 46.69 74.04 -9.72
CA GLU A 13 47.32 72.80 -9.26
C GLU A 13 46.32 71.63 -9.27
N VAL A 14 46.78 70.51 -9.82
CA VAL A 14 46.02 69.31 -10.18
C VAL A 14 45.55 68.52 -8.94
N ALA A 15 44.29 68.10 -8.93
CA ALA A 15 43.66 67.36 -7.85
C ALA A 15 44.23 65.93 -7.62
N PRO A 16 44.31 65.45 -6.36
CA PRO A 16 44.29 64.03 -6.06
C PRO A 16 42.96 63.56 -5.43
N HIS A 17 42.48 62.47 -6.01
CA HIS A 17 41.33 61.61 -5.71
C HIS A 17 40.62 61.70 -4.34
N LYS A 18 39.32 62.01 -4.38
CA LYS A 18 38.36 61.72 -3.30
C LYS A 18 38.18 60.20 -3.14
N ILE A 19 38.53 59.64 -1.98
CA ILE A 19 38.10 58.28 -1.61
C ILE A 19 36.63 58.36 -1.16
N ARG A 20 35.74 57.70 -1.90
CA ARG A 20 34.29 57.70 -1.66
C ARG A 20 33.95 56.82 -0.43
N VAL A 21 33.83 57.44 0.74
CA VAL A 21 33.37 56.82 2.00
C VAL A 21 31.98 56.16 1.86
N ALA A 22 31.17 56.61 0.89
CA ALA A 22 29.88 56.02 0.57
C ALA A 22 29.95 54.54 0.12
N GLY A 23 31.08 54.10 -0.46
CA GLY A 23 31.24 52.71 -0.92
C GLY A 23 31.38 51.70 0.21
N ILE A 24 32.01 52.09 1.32
CA ILE A 24 32.28 51.18 2.46
C ILE A 24 31.01 51.02 3.32
N ALA A 25 30.25 52.11 3.51
CA ALA A 25 28.95 52.04 4.19
C ALA A 25 27.92 51.21 3.40
N ALA A 26 27.91 51.31 2.06
CA ALA A 26 27.06 50.49 1.21
C ALA A 26 27.40 48.98 1.29
N LEU A 27 28.69 48.64 1.42
CA LEU A 27 29.14 47.25 1.54
C LEU A 27 28.75 46.62 2.88
N ILE A 28 28.80 47.39 3.98
CA ILE A 28 28.41 46.91 5.32
C ILE A 28 26.89 46.74 5.42
N CYS A 29 26.10 47.65 4.83
CA CYS A 29 24.65 47.47 4.72
C CYS A 29 24.26 46.29 3.81
N ALA A 30 25.00 46.03 2.73
CA ALA A 30 24.79 44.85 1.87
C ALA A 30 25.14 43.53 2.59
N LEU A 31 26.13 43.54 3.48
CA LEU A 31 26.51 42.36 4.28
C LEU A 31 25.51 42.06 5.41
N PHE A 32 24.96 43.09 6.06
CA PHE A 32 23.89 42.92 7.06
C PHE A 32 22.53 42.56 6.46
N THR A 33 22.24 43.01 5.23
CA THR A 33 21.00 42.60 4.52
C THR A 33 21.13 41.23 3.86
N GLY A 34 22.35 40.77 3.52
CA GLY A 34 22.59 39.44 2.95
C GLY A 34 22.66 38.30 3.97
N SER A 35 22.99 38.57 5.23
CA SER A 35 23.09 37.55 6.29
C SER A 35 21.79 37.26 7.04
N MET A 36 20.75 38.08 6.84
CA MET A 36 19.38 37.64 7.09
C MET A 36 18.93 36.81 5.88
N PHE A 37 19.60 35.67 5.72
CA PHE A 37 19.17 34.57 4.85
C PHE A 37 17.72 34.27 5.17
N ILE A 38 16.82 34.84 4.37
CA ILE A 38 15.48 34.34 4.21
C ILE A 38 15.68 32.92 3.67
N GLN A 39 15.57 31.94 4.57
CA GLN A 39 15.19 30.57 4.22
C GLN A 39 13.79 30.65 3.61
N SER A 40 13.67 31.15 2.38
CA SER A 40 12.47 30.94 1.60
C SER A 40 12.55 29.50 1.11
N THR A 41 11.92 28.58 1.83
CA THR A 41 11.40 27.38 1.17
C THR A 41 10.47 27.86 0.07
N LEU A 42 10.97 27.91 -1.17
CA LEU A 42 10.16 28.18 -2.35
C LEU A 42 9.25 26.97 -2.56
N ALA A 43 8.09 26.98 -1.92
CA ALA A 43 7.03 26.02 -2.21
C ALA A 43 6.45 26.37 -3.59
N GLY A 44 6.75 25.57 -4.60
CA GLY A 44 6.07 25.66 -5.88
C GLY A 44 4.65 25.11 -5.75
N ASN A 45 3.64 25.93 -6.04
CA ASN A 45 2.25 25.48 -6.08
C ASN A 45 2.01 24.68 -7.37
N ILE A 46 1.44 23.48 -7.23
CA ILE A 46 1.01 22.67 -8.38
C ILE A 46 -0.50 22.85 -8.54
N ASN A 47 -0.92 23.46 -9.66
CA ASN A 47 -2.33 23.62 -10.02
C ASN A 47 -2.77 22.46 -10.93
N ILE A 48 -3.69 21.64 -10.45
CA ILE A 48 -4.25 20.52 -11.21
C ILE A 48 -5.53 21.00 -11.92
N ASN A 49 -5.65 20.75 -13.23
CA ASN A 49 -6.81 21.11 -14.08
C ASN A 49 -6.95 22.60 -14.50
N SER A 50 -5.84 23.33 -14.65
CA SER A 50 -5.83 24.78 -14.91
C SER A 50 -5.95 25.20 -16.39
N GLY A 51 -6.26 24.28 -17.33
CA GLY A 51 -6.44 24.59 -18.75
C GLY A 51 -5.21 25.20 -19.47
N SER A 52 -4.07 25.30 -18.79
CA SER A 52 -2.83 25.91 -19.29
C SER A 52 -1.82 24.83 -19.63
N THR A 53 -1.04 25.03 -20.69
CA THR A 53 0.03 24.11 -21.10
C THR A 53 1.09 24.01 -20.00
N ILE A 54 1.14 22.84 -19.36
CA ILE A 54 2.15 22.49 -18.38
C ILE A 54 3.50 22.35 -19.13
N GLN A 55 4.49 23.18 -18.78
CA GLN A 55 5.82 23.15 -19.42
C GLN A 55 6.87 22.46 -18.53
N PHE A 56 7.55 21.51 -19.17
CA PHE A 56 8.67 20.65 -18.76
C PHE A 56 8.48 19.69 -17.56
N GLY A 57 8.39 18.40 -17.88
CA GLY A 57 8.60 17.26 -16.97
C GLY A 57 7.35 16.49 -16.51
N GLN A 58 6.15 17.02 -16.74
CA GLN A 58 4.91 16.43 -16.25
C GLN A 58 4.27 15.48 -17.27
N GLY A 59 4.91 14.34 -17.48
CA GLY A 59 4.23 13.19 -18.09
C GLY A 59 3.40 12.49 -17.03
N MET A 60 2.12 12.85 -16.88
CA MET A 60 1.19 12.00 -16.17
C MET A 60 -0.23 12.15 -16.71
N SER A 61 -0.78 11.00 -17.12
CA SER A 61 -2.16 10.82 -17.55
C SER A 61 -3.11 11.29 -16.43
N VAL A 62 -3.85 12.37 -16.68
CA VAL A 62 -4.90 12.84 -15.79
C VAL A 62 -5.98 11.76 -15.72
N THR A 63 -6.09 11.10 -14.57
CA THR A 63 -7.30 10.39 -14.17
C THR A 63 -8.19 11.40 -13.47
N THR A 64 -9.48 11.40 -13.79
CA THR A 64 -10.46 12.36 -13.27
C THR A 64 -10.44 12.38 -11.74
N ALA A 65 -10.02 13.50 -11.15
CA ALA A 65 -10.16 13.71 -9.71
C ALA A 65 -11.63 13.99 -9.34
N CYS A 66 -12.05 13.67 -8.11
CA CYS A 66 -13.40 14.00 -7.59
C CYS A 66 -13.74 15.50 -7.66
N SER A 67 -12.75 16.36 -7.89
CA SER A 67 -12.93 17.80 -8.03
C SER A 67 -13.54 18.23 -9.37
N GLY A 68 -13.65 17.32 -10.35
CA GLY A 68 -14.13 17.65 -11.69
C GLY A 68 -13.30 18.79 -12.30
N SER A 69 -13.97 19.88 -12.67
CA SER A 69 -13.32 21.08 -13.23
C SER A 69 -12.71 22.03 -12.19
N GLN A 70 -12.88 21.78 -10.88
CA GLN A 70 -12.26 22.62 -9.85
C GLN A 70 -10.77 22.34 -9.73
N VAL A 71 -10.00 23.43 -9.66
CA VAL A 71 -8.54 23.38 -9.55
C VAL A 71 -8.15 23.02 -8.12
N LEU A 72 -7.45 21.90 -7.97
CA LEU A 72 -6.78 21.55 -6.72
C LEU A 72 -5.38 22.15 -6.71
N THR A 73 -5.00 22.77 -5.59
CA THR A 73 -3.64 23.26 -5.35
C THR A 73 -2.92 22.34 -4.39
N VAL A 74 -1.79 21.77 -4.82
CA VAL A 74 -0.91 20.94 -3.98
C VAL A 74 0.34 21.74 -3.65
N THR A 75 0.62 21.89 -2.35
CA THR A 75 1.76 22.65 -1.81
C THR A 75 2.63 21.74 -0.95
N PRO A 76 3.81 21.32 -1.44
CA PRO A 76 4.76 20.54 -0.63
C PRO A 76 5.56 21.43 0.32
N PHE A 77 5.91 20.88 1.49
CA PHE A 77 6.75 21.51 2.50
C PHE A 77 7.95 20.63 2.84
N THR A 78 8.99 21.27 3.36
CA THR A 78 10.21 20.60 3.80
C THR A 78 10.59 21.05 5.20
N SER A 79 11.20 20.15 5.97
CA SER A 79 11.78 20.46 7.29
C SER A 79 13.22 20.00 7.35
N PHE A 80 14.06 20.76 8.05
CA PHE A 80 15.45 20.40 8.27
C PHE A 80 15.59 19.55 9.53
N VAL A 81 16.28 18.41 9.43
CA VAL A 81 16.62 17.56 10.57
C VAL A 81 18.13 17.60 10.78
N ASN A 82 18.56 18.02 11.98
CA ASN A 82 19.97 18.10 12.35
C ASN A 82 20.57 16.70 12.55
N ALA A 83 21.76 16.46 12.00
CA ALA A 83 22.57 15.28 12.24
C ALA A 83 24.05 15.68 12.43
N SER A 84 24.83 14.82 13.09
CA SER A 84 26.26 15.06 13.32
C SER A 84 26.99 15.15 11.98
N GLY A 85 27.64 16.30 11.71
CA GLY A 85 28.35 16.55 10.45
C GLY A 85 27.52 17.24 9.35
N GLY A 86 26.28 17.64 9.64
CA GLY A 86 25.37 18.31 8.71
C GLY A 86 23.99 17.65 8.69
N GLY A 87 22.93 18.44 8.73
CA GLY A 87 21.55 17.95 8.64
C GLY A 87 21.05 17.80 7.19
N ALA A 88 19.82 17.33 7.02
CA ALA A 88 19.19 17.20 5.72
C ALA A 88 17.78 17.81 5.70
N HIS A 89 17.37 18.33 4.54
CA HIS A 89 15.99 18.73 4.29
C HIS A 89 15.16 17.54 3.84
N TYR A 90 14.14 17.21 4.60
CA TYR A 90 13.19 16.16 4.30
C TYR A 90 11.90 16.73 3.74
N PHE A 91 11.27 16.00 2.83
CA PHE A 91 9.88 16.24 2.47
C PHE A 91 8.99 15.82 3.64
N SER A 92 8.35 16.80 4.26
CA SER A 92 7.76 16.61 5.59
C SER A 92 6.27 16.88 5.64
N SER A 93 5.71 17.59 4.67
CA SER A 93 4.28 17.87 4.66
C SER A 93 3.77 18.20 3.25
N VAL A 94 2.47 17.99 3.06
CA VAL A 94 1.72 18.42 1.87
C VAL A 94 0.43 19.07 2.33
N LYS A 95 0.18 20.28 1.84
CA LYS A 95 -1.13 20.91 1.91
C LYS A 95 -1.85 20.77 0.58
N VAL A 96 -3.12 20.40 0.63
CA VAL A 96 -4.02 20.40 -0.52
C VAL A 96 -5.15 21.37 -0.22
N SER A 97 -5.50 22.23 -1.19
CA SER A 97 -6.60 23.19 -1.07
C SER A 97 -7.42 23.28 -2.35
N GLY A 98 -8.64 23.83 -2.23
CA GLY A 98 -9.58 23.92 -3.33
C GLY A 98 -10.44 22.65 -3.47
N ILE A 99 -10.52 21.84 -2.42
CA ILE A 99 -11.25 20.57 -2.42
C ILE A 99 -12.76 20.86 -2.34
N PRO A 100 -13.56 20.51 -3.37
CA PRO A 100 -15.00 20.73 -3.33
C PRO A 100 -15.73 19.63 -2.58
N SER A 101 -16.98 19.91 -2.16
CA SER A 101 -17.83 18.92 -1.48
C SER A 101 -18.20 17.71 -2.33
N THR A 102 -17.97 17.75 -3.65
CA THR A 102 -18.11 16.57 -4.52
C THR A 102 -17.06 15.49 -4.23
N CYS A 103 -16.02 15.83 -3.48
CA CYS A 103 -15.00 14.91 -2.98
C CYS A 103 -15.35 14.25 -1.64
N ASN A 104 -16.47 14.62 -1.02
CA ASN A 104 -16.95 13.96 0.18
C ASN A 104 -17.09 12.44 -0.07
N GLY A 105 -16.52 11.62 0.80
CA GLY A 105 -16.58 10.17 0.66
C GLY A 105 -15.44 9.54 -0.15
N TYR A 106 -14.48 10.33 -0.65
CA TYR A 106 -13.33 9.83 -1.40
C TYR A 106 -12.04 9.84 -0.55
N ASP A 107 -11.12 8.96 -0.91
CA ASP A 107 -9.75 8.95 -0.41
C ASP A 107 -8.83 9.71 -1.37
N PHE A 108 -8.00 10.60 -0.83
CA PHE A 108 -6.89 11.26 -1.50
C PHE A 108 -5.59 10.51 -1.23
N THR A 109 -4.91 10.07 -2.28
CA THR A 109 -3.61 9.39 -2.19
C THR A 109 -2.49 10.28 -2.74
N VAL A 110 -1.47 10.50 -1.92
CA VAL A 110 -0.25 11.25 -2.25
C VAL A 110 0.91 10.28 -2.44
N ASN A 111 1.57 10.35 -3.60
CA ASN A 111 2.84 9.66 -3.86
C ASN A 111 3.90 10.64 -4.35
N ALA A 112 5.17 10.28 -4.14
CA ALA A 112 6.33 11.01 -4.64
C ALA A 112 7.20 10.11 -5.52
N TYR A 113 7.84 10.69 -6.53
CA TYR A 113 8.69 9.97 -7.48
C TYR A 113 9.97 10.75 -7.77
N GLY A 114 11.04 10.00 -8.07
CA GLY A 114 12.29 10.55 -8.59
C GLY A 114 12.20 10.92 -10.08
N THR A 115 13.34 11.33 -10.65
CA THR A 115 13.44 11.83 -12.04
C THR A 115 13.27 10.75 -13.11
N SER A 116 13.70 9.51 -12.84
CA SER A 116 13.82 8.45 -13.84
C SER A 116 12.95 7.21 -13.60
N SER A 117 12.28 7.12 -12.45
CA SER A 117 11.48 5.94 -12.09
C SER A 117 9.97 6.22 -12.09
N ASN A 118 9.21 5.19 -12.43
CA ASN A 118 7.76 5.12 -12.25
C ASN A 118 7.37 4.41 -10.94
N THR A 119 8.34 4.05 -10.10
CA THR A 119 8.10 3.49 -8.76
C THR A 119 8.03 4.60 -7.72
N PRO A 120 6.98 4.65 -6.89
CA PRO A 120 6.90 5.58 -5.76
C PRO A 120 8.08 5.47 -4.80
N LEU A 121 8.57 6.60 -4.30
CA LEU A 121 9.59 6.68 -3.25
C LEU A 121 8.97 6.47 -1.88
N SER A 122 9.73 5.88 -0.95
CA SER A 122 9.36 5.86 0.46
C SER A 122 9.43 7.26 1.05
N ILE A 123 8.29 7.79 1.51
CA ILE A 123 8.12 9.16 1.94
C ILE A 123 7.99 9.30 3.47
N PHE A 124 7.48 8.30 4.17
CA PHE A 124 7.35 8.30 5.64
C PHE A 124 7.39 6.89 6.24
N ASN A 125 7.47 6.81 7.58
CA ASN A 125 7.38 5.57 8.36
C ASN A 125 8.28 4.43 7.84
N THR A 126 9.57 4.72 7.68
CA THR A 126 10.62 3.83 7.14
C THR A 126 10.47 3.49 5.66
N SER A 127 9.36 2.91 5.23
CA SER A 127 9.19 2.39 3.86
C SER A 127 7.89 2.77 3.17
N SER A 128 6.98 3.50 3.83
CA SER A 128 5.67 3.84 3.26
C SER A 128 5.80 4.76 2.05
N THR A 129 5.17 4.38 0.95
CA THR A 129 5.27 5.10 -0.34
C THR A 129 4.02 5.88 -0.72
N SER A 130 2.90 5.61 -0.05
CA SER A 130 1.59 6.24 -0.29
C SER A 130 1.06 6.81 1.00
N ALA A 131 0.63 8.07 0.98
CA ALA A 131 -0.13 8.66 2.07
C ALA A 131 -1.57 8.89 1.63
N VAL A 132 -2.51 8.20 2.27
CA VAL A 132 -3.95 8.28 2.08
C VAL A 132 -4.60 9.19 3.13
N ILE A 133 -5.51 10.05 2.69
CA ILE A 133 -6.35 10.93 3.48
C ILE A 133 -7.80 10.66 3.09
N TYR A 134 -8.70 10.52 4.06
CA TYR A 134 -10.14 10.37 3.81
C TYR A 134 -10.85 11.71 3.98
N ASP A 135 -11.74 12.06 3.05
CA ASP A 135 -12.68 13.18 3.17
C ASP A 135 -14.02 12.71 3.76
N ASN A 136 -14.13 12.80 5.09
CA ASN A 136 -15.33 12.47 5.85
C ASN A 136 -16.30 13.65 5.83
N ALA A 137 -17.00 13.79 4.71
CA ALA A 137 -18.02 14.82 4.51
C ALA A 137 -17.51 16.25 4.81
N GLY A 138 -16.30 16.59 4.35
CA GLY A 138 -15.63 17.86 4.55
C GLY A 138 -14.68 17.91 5.75
N THR A 139 -14.62 16.84 6.54
CA THR A 139 -13.62 16.66 7.60
C THR A 139 -12.54 15.69 7.13
N PHE A 140 -11.30 16.16 6.98
CA PHE A 140 -10.21 15.31 6.52
C PHE A 140 -9.55 14.54 7.66
N GLU A 141 -9.44 13.22 7.50
CA GLU A 141 -8.80 12.33 8.46
C GLU A 141 -7.79 11.41 7.78
N LEU A 142 -6.92 10.76 8.55
CA LEU A 142 -5.94 9.83 7.98
C LEU A 142 -6.67 8.60 7.43
N GLY A 143 -6.44 8.27 6.15
CA GLY A 143 -7.06 7.11 5.50
C GLY A 143 -6.24 5.84 5.69
N ALA A 144 -6.77 4.73 5.16
CA ALA A 144 -6.26 3.37 5.45
C ALA A 144 -4.76 3.20 5.12
N GLY A 145 -4.22 3.93 4.14
CA GLY A 145 -2.78 3.89 3.83
C GLY A 145 -1.85 4.71 4.74
N THR A 146 -2.38 5.45 5.74
CA THR A 146 -1.60 6.37 6.60
C THR A 146 -1.96 6.23 8.08
N THR A 147 -1.92 5.03 8.62
CA THR A 147 -2.35 4.78 10.01
C THR A 147 -1.32 5.16 11.07
N ALA A 148 -0.06 5.37 10.69
CA ALA A 148 1.03 5.78 11.57
C ALA A 148 2.09 6.61 10.82
N GLY A 149 2.90 7.37 11.57
CA GLY A 149 4.00 8.15 10.99
C GLY A 149 3.56 9.44 10.28
N ALA A 150 2.30 9.85 10.45
CA ALA A 150 1.77 11.13 9.98
C ALA A 150 0.68 11.68 10.91
N SER A 151 0.37 12.96 10.75
CA SER A 151 -0.74 13.68 11.39
C SER A 151 -1.43 14.56 10.35
N ILE A 152 -2.70 14.87 10.58
CA ILE A 152 -3.49 15.71 9.66
C ILE A 152 -4.14 16.89 10.37
N ALA A 153 -4.08 18.06 9.73
CA ALA A 153 -4.87 19.23 10.09
C ALA A 153 -5.94 19.45 9.01
N SER A 154 -7.20 19.39 9.42
CA SER A 154 -8.36 19.56 8.54
C SER A 154 -8.88 21.01 8.57
N GLY A 155 -9.35 21.51 7.44
CA GLY A 155 -10.09 22.76 7.30
C GLY A 155 -11.09 22.68 6.14
N SER A 156 -12.00 23.65 6.04
CA SER A 156 -12.99 23.66 4.97
C SER A 156 -12.32 23.67 3.58
N GLY A 157 -12.48 22.59 2.82
CA GLY A 157 -11.91 22.44 1.48
C GLY A 157 -10.37 22.37 1.43
N THR A 158 -9.73 22.05 2.55
CA THR A 158 -8.27 21.93 2.65
C THR A 158 -7.83 20.95 3.73
N PHE A 159 -6.74 20.24 3.48
CA PHE A 159 -6.03 19.53 4.54
C PHE A 159 -4.54 19.81 4.47
N THR A 160 -3.86 19.66 5.61
CA THR A 160 -2.40 19.61 5.69
C THR A 160 -2.00 18.29 6.31
N LEU A 161 -1.41 17.41 5.50
CA LEU A 161 -0.79 16.18 5.94
C LEU A 161 0.66 16.48 6.36
N THR A 162 1.06 16.00 7.53
CA THR A 162 2.43 16.16 8.05
C THR A 162 3.00 14.79 8.41
N PHE A 163 4.16 14.45 7.88
CA PHE A 163 4.87 13.22 8.22
C PHE A 163 5.64 13.42 9.53
N THR A 164 5.31 12.63 10.56
CA THR A 164 6.01 12.67 11.85
C THR A 164 7.34 11.90 11.80
N SER A 165 7.51 11.03 10.82
CA SER A 165 8.78 10.32 10.54
C SER A 165 9.05 10.32 9.04
N PRO A 166 9.49 11.46 8.46
CA PRO A 166 9.77 11.56 7.04
C PRO A 166 11.05 10.80 6.67
N VAL A 167 11.09 10.21 5.47
CA VAL A 167 12.22 9.39 5.00
C VAL A 167 12.84 9.96 3.72
N ALA A 168 12.03 10.53 2.83
CA ALA A 168 12.52 11.11 1.58
C ALA A 168 13.15 12.48 1.81
N THR A 169 14.41 12.65 1.38
CA THR A 169 15.01 13.99 1.27
C THR A 169 14.31 14.80 0.18
N SER A 170 14.15 16.10 0.36
CA SER A 170 13.48 16.97 -0.60
C SER A 170 14.12 16.92 -1.99
N GLY A 171 15.45 16.83 -2.08
CA GLY A 171 16.18 16.71 -3.34
C GLY A 171 15.96 15.41 -4.12
N ALA A 172 15.38 14.38 -3.49
CA ALA A 172 15.07 13.11 -4.16
C ALA A 172 13.72 13.16 -4.90
N ILE A 173 12.85 14.11 -4.57
CA ILE A 173 11.49 14.20 -5.11
C ILE A 173 11.51 15.11 -6.34
N ALA A 174 11.19 14.54 -7.50
CA ALA A 174 11.03 15.28 -8.75
C ALA A 174 9.56 15.48 -9.12
N LYS A 175 8.67 14.57 -8.69
CA LYS A 175 7.25 14.58 -9.03
C LYS A 175 6.40 14.19 -7.82
N LEU A 176 5.25 14.84 -7.69
CA LEU A 176 4.20 14.47 -6.73
C LEU A 176 2.92 14.16 -7.48
N THR A 177 2.15 13.22 -6.94
CA THR A 177 0.82 12.88 -7.45
C THR A 177 -0.20 13.06 -6.36
N LEU A 178 -1.41 13.41 -6.79
CA LEU A 178 -2.60 13.41 -5.96
C LEU A 178 -3.67 12.66 -6.75
N GLN A 179 -4.14 11.54 -6.23
CA GLN A 179 -5.17 10.72 -6.85
C GLN A 179 -6.35 10.59 -5.91
N THR A 180 -7.56 10.51 -6.46
CA THR A 180 -8.77 10.28 -5.68
C THR A 180 -9.37 8.93 -6.03
N GLY A 181 -9.86 8.19 -5.05
CA GLY A 181 -10.53 6.90 -5.24
C GLY A 181 -11.60 6.67 -4.20
N ASP A 182 -12.44 5.65 -4.42
CA ASP A 182 -13.48 5.28 -3.45
C ASP A 182 -12.87 5.05 -2.07
N HIS A 183 -13.52 5.57 -1.02
CA HIS A 183 -13.01 5.45 0.34
C HIS A 183 -12.89 3.98 0.78
N ARG A 184 -11.73 3.62 1.30
CA ARG A 184 -11.51 2.37 2.03
C ARG A 184 -11.38 2.68 3.52
N ALA A 185 -12.33 2.19 4.32
CA ALA A 185 -12.32 2.40 5.77
C ALA A 185 -11.01 1.94 6.42
N VAL A 186 -10.48 2.74 7.35
CA VAL A 186 -9.25 2.45 8.11
C VAL A 186 -9.38 1.17 8.95
N GLU A 187 -10.60 0.91 9.44
CA GLU A 187 -10.93 -0.33 10.16
C GLU A 187 -10.76 -1.57 9.28
N SER A 188 -10.72 -1.41 7.96
CA SER A 188 -10.50 -2.49 6.98
C SER A 188 -9.02 -2.74 6.68
N LEU A 189 -8.06 -2.32 7.51
CA LEU A 189 -6.66 -2.72 7.37
C LEU A 189 -6.07 -3.28 8.67
N CYS A 190 -5.79 -4.57 8.62
CA CYS A 190 -5.02 -5.27 9.62
C CYS A 190 -3.53 -4.93 9.49
N VAL A 191 -3.07 -3.96 10.26
CA VAL A 191 -1.65 -3.59 10.36
C VAL A 191 -1.10 -4.04 11.72
N GLN A 192 0.21 -4.30 11.77
CA GLN A 192 0.91 -4.76 12.97
C GLN A 192 0.60 -3.85 14.18
N GLY A 193 0.00 -4.43 15.23
CA GLY A 193 -0.34 -3.72 16.47
C GLY A 193 -1.82 -3.33 16.65
N ILE A 194 -2.69 -3.59 15.68
CA ILE A 194 -4.15 -3.41 15.77
C ILE A 194 -4.83 -4.79 15.74
N SER A 195 -5.90 -4.97 16.53
CA SER A 195 -6.70 -6.21 16.50
C SER A 195 -7.53 -6.24 15.21
N CYS A 196 -7.32 -7.27 14.39
CA CYS A 196 -7.97 -7.39 13.10
C CYS A 196 -9.26 -8.19 13.19
N SER A 197 -10.23 -7.85 12.35
CA SER A 197 -11.51 -8.52 12.23
C SER A 197 -11.62 -9.32 10.93
N ILE A 198 -12.51 -10.30 10.92
CA ILE A 198 -12.87 -11.01 9.69
C ILE A 198 -13.52 -10.01 8.72
N GLY A 199 -13.06 -9.99 7.48
CA GLY A 199 -13.47 -9.07 6.41
C GLY A 199 -12.45 -7.96 6.14
N ASP A 200 -11.59 -7.64 7.11
CA ASP A 200 -10.57 -6.60 6.96
C ASP A 200 -9.51 -7.00 5.93
N VAL A 201 -8.85 -6.03 5.33
CA VAL A 201 -7.72 -6.26 4.43
C VAL A 201 -6.45 -6.54 5.26
N GLY A 202 -5.89 -7.73 5.09
CA GLY A 202 -4.64 -8.17 5.68
C GLY A 202 -3.40 -7.46 5.13
N PRO A 203 -2.22 -7.70 5.73
CA PRO A 203 -0.96 -7.08 5.31
C PRO A 203 -0.46 -7.55 3.93
N GLY A 204 -1.05 -8.62 3.37
CA GLY A 204 -0.87 -9.03 1.98
C GLY A 204 -1.81 -8.30 1.00
N GLY A 205 -2.75 -7.50 1.48
CA GLY A 205 -3.77 -6.87 0.65
C GLY A 205 -4.94 -7.80 0.31
N GLY A 206 -5.00 -8.99 0.91
CA GLY A 206 -6.16 -9.89 0.81
C GLY A 206 -7.16 -9.65 1.93
N ASN A 207 -8.35 -10.24 1.86
CA ASN A 207 -9.34 -10.12 2.94
C ASN A 207 -9.16 -11.25 3.97
N ILE A 208 -9.15 -10.89 5.25
CA ILE A 208 -9.09 -11.82 6.37
C ILE A 208 -10.39 -12.61 6.40
N PHE A 209 -10.28 -13.94 6.33
CA PHE A 209 -11.43 -14.83 6.35
C PHE A 209 -11.45 -15.74 7.57
N TYR A 210 -10.35 -15.78 8.34
CA TYR A 210 -10.21 -16.62 9.51
C TYR A 210 -9.36 -15.95 10.59
N TYR A 211 -9.74 -16.18 11.84
CA TYR A 211 -9.02 -15.76 13.03
C TYR A 211 -9.06 -16.88 14.08
N SER A 212 -7.92 -17.09 14.76
CA SER A 212 -7.81 -17.96 15.93
C SER A 212 -7.18 -17.21 17.10
N ALA A 213 -7.91 -17.09 18.20
CA ALA A 213 -7.40 -16.46 19.42
C ALA A 213 -6.27 -17.26 20.07
N SER A 214 -6.31 -18.60 19.99
CA SER A 214 -5.23 -19.47 20.49
C SER A 214 -4.02 -19.53 19.55
N GLY A 215 -4.17 -19.04 18.32
CA GLY A 215 -3.17 -19.19 17.26
C GLY A 215 -3.08 -20.62 16.72
N PHE A 216 -2.30 -20.79 15.65
CA PHE A 216 -2.03 -22.06 15.00
C PHE A 216 -0.60 -22.10 14.43
N SER A 217 -0.08 -23.32 14.27
CA SER A 217 1.23 -23.52 13.64
C SER A 217 1.16 -23.22 12.15
N CYS A 218 2.20 -22.62 11.60
CA CYS A 218 2.22 -22.22 10.20
C CYS A 218 3.67 -22.21 9.66
N GLY A 219 3.87 -21.66 8.47
CA GLY A 219 5.20 -21.51 7.87
C GLY A 219 5.76 -22.82 7.30
N ALA A 220 6.98 -22.75 6.75
CA ALA A 220 7.56 -23.82 5.93
C ALA A 220 7.69 -25.15 6.67
N SER A 221 7.94 -25.09 7.97
CA SER A 221 8.12 -26.26 8.83
C SER A 221 6.86 -26.60 9.65
N PHE A 222 5.76 -25.85 9.49
CA PHE A 222 4.53 -26.00 10.26
C PHE A 222 4.78 -26.03 11.78
N THR A 223 5.19 -24.89 12.33
CA THR A 223 5.60 -24.78 13.75
C THR A 223 4.96 -23.59 14.44
N SER A 224 5.04 -23.56 15.77
CA SER A 224 4.58 -22.45 16.61
C SER A 224 5.43 -21.19 16.52
N THR A 225 6.45 -21.17 15.66
CA THR A 225 7.31 -20.01 15.35
C THR A 225 7.33 -19.70 13.87
N GLY A 226 6.41 -20.29 13.09
CA GLY A 226 6.40 -20.19 11.64
C GLY A 226 5.74 -18.94 11.08
N SER A 227 5.17 -18.07 11.93
CA SER A 227 4.59 -16.81 11.46
C SER A 227 5.68 -15.92 10.83
N PRO A 228 5.37 -15.22 9.73
CA PRO A 228 6.23 -14.18 9.16
C PRO A 228 6.63 -13.07 10.13
N THR A 229 5.89 -12.88 11.22
CA THR A 229 6.18 -11.92 12.30
C THR A 229 6.80 -12.57 13.54
N GLY A 230 7.02 -13.88 13.51
CA GLY A 230 7.48 -14.69 14.65
C GLY A 230 6.32 -15.21 15.50
N GLY A 231 6.48 -16.41 16.07
CA GLY A 231 5.44 -17.05 16.87
C GLY A 231 4.37 -17.79 16.04
N LEU A 232 3.18 -17.94 16.62
CA LEU A 232 2.02 -18.57 16.00
C LEU A 232 1.40 -17.62 14.97
N CYS A 233 0.77 -18.19 13.94
CA CYS A 233 -0.14 -17.41 13.10
C CYS A 233 -1.50 -17.30 13.80
N HIS A 234 -2.17 -16.18 13.61
CA HIS A 234 -3.51 -15.94 14.15
C HIS A 234 -4.55 -15.71 13.06
N TYR A 235 -4.13 -15.29 11.87
CA TYR A 235 -5.02 -14.87 10.80
C TYR A 235 -4.74 -15.61 9.51
N LEU A 236 -5.79 -15.79 8.70
CA LEU A 236 -5.66 -16.14 7.28
C LEU A 236 -6.34 -15.08 6.43
N GLU A 237 -5.64 -14.61 5.39
CA GLU A 237 -6.17 -13.71 4.37
C GLU A 237 -6.25 -14.41 3.01
N ALA A 238 -7.29 -14.14 2.24
CA ALA A 238 -7.48 -14.61 0.87
C ALA A 238 -7.14 -13.48 -0.10
N ALA A 239 -6.37 -13.78 -1.15
CA ALA A 239 -6.03 -12.81 -2.20
C ALA A 239 -7.30 -12.12 -2.73
N PRO A 240 -7.26 -10.89 -3.27
CA PRO A 240 -8.42 -10.27 -3.93
C PRO A 240 -8.86 -11.01 -5.21
N SER A 241 -10.07 -10.70 -5.70
CA SER A 241 -10.57 -11.24 -6.96
C SER A 241 -9.71 -10.82 -8.16
N GLY A 242 -9.52 -11.72 -9.12
CA GLY A 242 -8.86 -11.44 -10.40
C GLY A 242 -7.37 -11.78 -10.48
N SER A 243 -6.62 -11.82 -9.36
CA SER A 243 -5.16 -12.09 -9.41
C SER A 243 -4.78 -13.58 -9.43
N THR A 244 -5.65 -14.45 -8.88
CA THR A 244 -5.50 -15.93 -8.96
C THR A 244 -6.79 -16.64 -9.37
N ASN A 245 -7.85 -15.89 -9.70
CA ASN A 245 -9.14 -16.42 -10.11
C ASN A 245 -9.06 -16.99 -11.53
N GLY A 246 -8.62 -18.23 -11.60
CA GLY A 246 -8.63 -19.02 -12.82
C GLY A 246 -8.77 -20.49 -12.46
N THR A 247 -9.02 -21.31 -13.48
CA THR A 247 -9.02 -22.75 -13.30
C THR A 247 -7.64 -23.30 -13.67
N PHE A 248 -7.08 -24.11 -12.78
CA PHE A 248 -5.75 -24.70 -12.95
C PHE A 248 -5.81 -26.19 -12.61
N PRO A 249 -5.01 -27.05 -13.27
CA PRO A 249 -4.85 -28.44 -12.83
C PRO A 249 -4.20 -28.48 -11.45
N TYR A 250 -4.45 -29.54 -10.68
CA TYR A 250 -3.86 -29.68 -9.34
C TYR A 250 -2.33 -29.71 -9.42
N ALA A 251 -1.80 -30.45 -10.40
CA ALA A 251 -0.38 -30.55 -10.68
C ALA A 251 -0.13 -30.47 -12.20
N LYS A 252 1.13 -30.20 -12.57
CA LYS A 252 1.59 -30.22 -13.96
C LYS A 252 1.46 -31.62 -14.57
N THR A 253 1.23 -31.69 -15.88
CA THR A 253 1.22 -32.95 -16.63
C THR A 253 2.48 -33.76 -16.36
N GLY A 254 2.30 -35.04 -16.04
CA GLY A 254 3.39 -35.95 -15.65
C GLY A 254 3.68 -36.00 -14.15
N LEU A 255 3.12 -35.08 -13.36
CA LEU A 255 3.14 -35.11 -11.88
C LEU A 255 1.75 -35.42 -11.29
N ASP A 256 0.69 -35.28 -12.08
CA ASP A 256 -0.73 -35.50 -11.74
C ASP A 256 -1.14 -36.95 -11.42
N SER A 257 -0.19 -37.89 -11.51
CA SER A 257 -0.39 -39.32 -11.24
C SER A 257 0.58 -39.87 -10.18
N SER A 258 1.17 -39.00 -9.36
CA SER A 258 2.15 -39.36 -8.34
C SER A 258 1.81 -38.72 -6.99
N ASP A 259 2.09 -39.43 -5.90
CA ASP A 259 2.02 -38.88 -4.55
C ASP A 259 3.07 -37.78 -4.36
N VAL A 260 2.73 -36.75 -3.58
CA VAL A 260 3.62 -35.63 -3.29
C VAL A 260 4.42 -35.93 -2.03
N SER A 261 5.73 -36.13 -2.19
CA SER A 261 6.62 -36.36 -1.03
C SER A 261 6.52 -35.21 -0.01
N GLY A 262 6.19 -35.55 1.24
CA GLY A 262 6.06 -34.59 2.33
C GLY A 262 4.62 -34.13 2.61
N ILE A 263 3.65 -34.57 1.81
CA ILE A 263 2.21 -34.47 2.10
C ILE A 263 1.72 -35.87 2.50
N THR A 264 0.91 -35.95 3.55
CA THR A 264 0.26 -37.20 3.95
C THR A 264 -1.09 -37.31 3.26
N ASN A 265 -1.39 -38.49 2.74
CA ASN A 265 -2.67 -38.77 2.10
C ASN A 265 -3.80 -38.84 3.13
N ASP A 266 -4.77 -37.94 3.01
CA ASP A 266 -5.96 -37.89 3.84
C ASP A 266 -7.04 -38.80 3.27
N THR A 267 -7.40 -39.87 3.98
CA THR A 267 -8.45 -40.80 3.53
C THR A 267 -9.85 -40.18 3.54
N ASN A 268 -10.05 -39.13 4.34
CA ASN A 268 -11.27 -38.35 4.45
C ASN A 268 -10.93 -36.86 4.39
N ALA A 269 -11.92 -36.03 4.10
CA ALA A 269 -11.80 -34.58 4.16
C ALA A 269 -11.40 -34.10 5.57
N ASP A 270 -10.14 -33.67 5.75
CA ASP A 270 -9.61 -33.22 7.04
C ASP A 270 -9.99 -31.76 7.31
N ASN A 271 -11.00 -31.57 8.18
CA ASN A 271 -11.46 -30.27 8.68
C ASN A 271 -10.91 -29.95 10.09
N SER A 272 -9.91 -30.68 10.58
CA SER A 272 -9.40 -30.50 11.94
C SER A 272 -8.71 -29.14 12.12
N SER A 273 -8.84 -28.57 13.32
CA SER A 273 -8.09 -27.35 13.68
C SER A 273 -6.57 -27.57 13.63
N SER A 274 -6.11 -28.80 13.81
CA SER A 274 -4.69 -29.18 13.69
C SER A 274 -4.15 -29.11 12.26
N ALA A 275 -5.01 -29.08 11.24
CA ALA A 275 -4.60 -28.94 9.85
C ALA A 275 -4.60 -27.48 9.35
N ILE A 276 -5.14 -26.54 10.14
CA ILE A 276 -5.06 -25.11 9.83
C ILE A 276 -3.60 -24.66 9.86
N GLY A 277 -3.14 -23.98 8.80
CA GLY A 277 -1.76 -23.53 8.62
C GLY A 277 -0.85 -24.48 7.84
N LEU A 278 -1.31 -25.70 7.49
CA LEU A 278 -0.52 -26.66 6.71
C LEU A 278 -0.32 -26.25 5.25
N GLY A 279 -1.20 -25.42 4.68
CA GLY A 279 -1.22 -25.16 3.24
C GLY A 279 0.09 -24.60 2.70
N TYR A 280 0.82 -23.80 3.48
CA TYR A 280 2.11 -23.26 3.06
C TYR A 280 3.17 -24.35 2.90
N LYS A 281 3.30 -25.24 3.90
CA LYS A 281 4.20 -26.40 3.84
C LYS A 281 3.86 -27.33 2.69
N ASN A 282 2.57 -27.64 2.51
CA ASN A 282 2.10 -28.49 1.40
C ASN A 282 2.39 -27.85 0.05
N SER A 283 2.13 -26.55 -0.10
CA SER A 283 2.43 -25.83 -1.32
C SER A 283 3.94 -25.84 -1.63
N LEU A 284 4.82 -25.72 -0.63
CA LEU A 284 6.27 -25.87 -0.85
C LEU A 284 6.65 -27.27 -1.34
N ALA A 285 6.05 -28.32 -0.77
CA ALA A 285 6.27 -29.70 -1.22
C ALA A 285 5.81 -29.89 -2.69
N LEU A 286 4.65 -29.34 -3.04
CA LEU A 286 4.13 -29.34 -4.41
C LEU A 286 5.08 -28.62 -5.39
N ILE A 287 5.61 -27.45 -5.01
CA ILE A 287 6.61 -26.75 -5.84
C ILE A 287 7.90 -27.57 -5.95
N SER A 288 8.36 -28.19 -4.86
CA SER A 288 9.55 -29.04 -4.86
C SER A 288 9.41 -30.28 -5.73
N GLN A 289 8.18 -30.77 -5.97
CA GLN A 289 7.89 -31.85 -6.90
C GLN A 289 8.10 -31.44 -8.38
N GLY A 290 8.19 -30.13 -8.66
CA GLY A 290 8.37 -29.58 -10.01
C GLY A 290 7.15 -28.84 -10.57
N ASN A 291 6.15 -28.55 -9.74
CA ASN A 291 5.01 -27.72 -10.15
C ASN A 291 5.41 -26.26 -10.35
N ASP A 292 4.79 -25.62 -11.35
CA ASP A 292 5.05 -24.23 -11.73
C ASP A 292 3.74 -23.45 -11.91
N ILE A 293 3.80 -22.20 -12.39
CA ILE A 293 2.64 -21.30 -12.54
C ILE A 293 1.50 -21.84 -13.41
N THR A 294 1.70 -22.94 -14.13
CA THR A 294 0.64 -23.62 -14.90
C THR A 294 -0.22 -24.55 -14.04
N SER A 295 0.09 -24.70 -12.76
CA SER A 295 -0.61 -25.54 -11.78
C SER A 295 -1.20 -24.72 -10.63
N ALA A 296 -2.17 -25.29 -9.92
CA ALA A 296 -2.81 -24.68 -8.77
C ALA A 296 -1.84 -24.21 -7.65
N PRO A 297 -0.91 -25.04 -7.15
CA PRO A 297 0.05 -24.60 -6.15
C PRO A 297 1.01 -23.55 -6.70
N GLY A 298 1.43 -23.67 -7.96
CA GLY A 298 2.37 -22.73 -8.58
C GLY A 298 1.79 -21.34 -8.79
N ILE A 299 0.57 -21.23 -9.31
CA ILE A 299 -0.06 -19.92 -9.48
C ILE A 299 -0.34 -19.26 -8.12
N ALA A 300 -0.76 -20.04 -7.11
CA ALA A 300 -0.99 -19.52 -5.76
C ALA A 300 0.32 -19.03 -5.12
N ARG A 301 1.41 -19.81 -5.25
CA ARG A 301 2.75 -19.42 -4.79
C ARG A 301 3.38 -18.29 -5.57
N ALA A 302 2.97 -18.03 -6.81
CA ALA A 302 3.46 -16.94 -7.64
C ALA A 302 2.79 -15.59 -7.31
N TYR A 303 1.68 -15.59 -6.58
CA TYR A 303 1.01 -14.37 -6.19
C TYR A 303 1.89 -13.51 -5.23
N ARG A 304 1.90 -12.18 -5.46
CA ARG A 304 2.78 -11.21 -4.75
C ARG A 304 1.99 -10.04 -4.14
N GLY A 305 0.74 -10.27 -3.75
CA GLY A 305 -0.07 -9.26 -3.06
C GLY A 305 0.68 -8.66 -1.87
N GLY A 306 0.62 -7.34 -1.70
CA GLY A 306 1.26 -6.64 -0.58
C GLY A 306 2.79 -6.75 -0.55
N SER A 307 3.42 -7.06 -1.70
CA SER A 307 4.86 -7.38 -1.79
C SER A 307 5.27 -8.58 -0.92
N LYS A 308 4.32 -9.46 -0.61
CA LYS A 308 4.53 -10.65 0.20
C LYS A 308 4.86 -11.85 -0.68
N SER A 309 5.70 -12.76 -0.19
CA SER A 309 6.20 -13.92 -0.94
C SER A 309 5.68 -15.25 -0.38
N ASP A 310 4.84 -15.22 0.64
CA ASP A 310 4.34 -16.32 1.46
C ASP A 310 2.87 -16.66 1.19
N TRP A 311 2.36 -16.36 -0.01
CA TRP A 311 1.02 -16.74 -0.51
C TRP A 311 0.94 -18.19 -0.98
N TYR A 312 -0.08 -18.98 -0.67
CA TYR A 312 -0.09 -20.42 -0.97
C TYR A 312 -1.47 -20.97 -1.31
N LEU A 313 -1.52 -22.21 -1.82
CA LEU A 313 -2.76 -22.96 -2.02
C LEU A 313 -3.22 -23.50 -0.65
N PRO A 314 -4.45 -23.20 -0.19
CA PRO A 314 -4.91 -23.56 1.14
C PRO A 314 -4.93 -25.07 1.35
N SER A 315 -4.63 -25.56 2.55
CA SER A 315 -5.01 -26.92 2.97
C SER A 315 -6.53 -27.08 2.97
N PHE A 316 -7.03 -28.33 3.05
CA PHE A 316 -8.47 -28.56 3.06
C PHE A 316 -9.19 -27.84 4.20
N SER A 317 -8.63 -27.89 5.42
CA SER A 317 -9.18 -27.19 6.59
C SER A 317 -9.23 -25.67 6.40
N GLU A 318 -8.20 -25.07 5.80
CA GLU A 318 -8.17 -23.64 5.50
C GLU A 318 -9.19 -23.27 4.40
N LEU A 319 -9.32 -24.11 3.37
CA LEU A 319 -10.32 -23.97 2.31
C LEU A 319 -11.75 -24.06 2.88
N ASN A 320 -11.98 -24.93 3.87
CA ASN A 320 -13.25 -25.03 4.56
C ASN A 320 -13.61 -23.74 5.32
N GLN A 321 -12.65 -23.10 6.00
CA GLN A 321 -12.91 -21.78 6.63
C GLN A 321 -13.18 -20.70 5.58
N MET A 322 -12.42 -20.70 4.48
CA MET A 322 -12.64 -19.76 3.38
C MET A 322 -14.03 -19.94 2.75
N CYS A 323 -14.50 -21.18 2.59
CA CYS A 323 -15.85 -21.48 2.12
C CYS A 323 -16.92 -20.92 3.07
N LYS A 324 -16.76 -21.11 4.40
CA LYS A 324 -17.72 -20.57 5.40
C LYS A 324 -17.81 -19.06 5.27
N TRP A 325 -16.67 -18.38 5.24
CA TRP A 325 -16.60 -16.93 5.06
C TRP A 325 -17.23 -16.47 3.75
N ALA A 326 -16.88 -17.12 2.64
CA ALA A 326 -17.41 -16.80 1.32
C ALA A 326 -18.94 -16.94 1.22
N ARG A 327 -19.53 -17.79 2.06
CA ARG A 327 -20.97 -18.06 2.08
C ARG A 327 -21.72 -17.41 3.25
N GLY A 328 -21.04 -16.63 4.09
CA GLY A 328 -21.63 -16.03 5.29
C GLY A 328 -22.11 -17.07 6.32
N VAL A 329 -21.48 -18.24 6.37
CA VAL A 329 -21.80 -19.28 7.36
C VAL A 329 -21.14 -18.91 8.68
N ALA A 330 -21.94 -18.78 9.75
CA ALA A 330 -21.44 -18.48 11.08
C ALA A 330 -20.46 -19.55 11.58
N TRP A 331 -19.36 -19.12 12.19
CA TRP A 331 -18.40 -20.05 12.79
C TRP A 331 -19.01 -20.70 14.04
N THR A 332 -18.97 -22.03 14.10
CA THR A 332 -19.33 -22.82 15.28
C THR A 332 -18.11 -23.55 15.83
N SER A 333 -17.32 -24.14 14.93
CA SER A 333 -16.01 -24.71 15.20
C SER A 333 -15.22 -24.82 13.90
N ASP A 334 -13.91 -25.06 13.99
CA ASP A 334 -13.07 -25.31 12.82
C ASP A 334 -13.53 -26.57 12.07
N ALA A 335 -13.85 -27.63 12.81
CA ALA A 335 -14.30 -28.93 12.29
C ALA A 335 -15.67 -28.92 11.62
N THR A 336 -16.49 -27.88 11.87
CA THR A 336 -17.79 -27.74 11.19
C THR A 336 -17.54 -27.67 9.69
N VAL A 337 -18.19 -28.54 8.92
CA VAL A 337 -18.13 -28.48 7.45
C VAL A 337 -18.82 -27.19 6.99
N CYS A 338 -18.30 -26.57 5.94
CA CYS A 338 -19.02 -25.53 5.22
C CYS A 338 -20.32 -26.14 4.68
N SER A 339 -21.44 -25.96 5.39
CA SER A 339 -22.76 -26.44 4.99
C SER A 339 -23.78 -25.31 5.19
N GLY A 340 -24.44 -24.88 4.11
CA GLY A 340 -25.41 -23.78 4.16
C GLY A 340 -24.84 -22.43 3.70
N GLY A 341 -25.57 -21.36 4.02
CA GLY A 341 -25.27 -20.00 3.53
C GLY A 341 -25.59 -19.82 2.04
N THR A 342 -25.30 -18.63 1.51
CA THR A 342 -25.39 -18.30 0.08
C THR A 342 -24.07 -17.67 -0.32
N LEU A 343 -23.51 -18.08 -1.47
CA LEU A 343 -22.25 -17.50 -1.93
C LEU A 343 -22.39 -15.98 -2.10
N ASN A 344 -21.57 -15.23 -1.39
CA ASN A 344 -21.58 -13.77 -1.40
C ASN A 344 -20.95 -13.29 -2.73
N LEU A 345 -21.76 -13.13 -3.77
CA LEU A 345 -21.32 -12.63 -5.08
C LEU A 345 -21.27 -11.09 -5.16
N GLY A 346 -21.71 -10.39 -4.11
CA GLY A 346 -21.94 -8.94 -4.13
C GLY A 346 -20.69 -8.06 -4.01
N THR A 347 -20.76 -6.88 -4.62
CA THR A 347 -19.80 -5.75 -4.51
C THR A 347 -20.07 -4.85 -3.29
N GLY A 348 -20.93 -5.27 -2.36
CA GLY A 348 -21.36 -4.47 -1.20
C GLY A 348 -20.57 -4.79 0.07
N ALA A 349 -20.46 -3.79 0.95
CA ALA A 349 -19.68 -3.73 2.20
C ALA A 349 -20.00 -4.79 3.30
N GLY A 350 -20.57 -5.93 2.96
CA GLY A 350 -20.79 -7.05 3.88
C GLY A 350 -19.77 -8.15 3.66
N LEU A 351 -18.72 -8.20 4.49
CA LEU A 351 -17.75 -9.30 4.66
C LEU A 351 -16.59 -9.42 3.66
N GLY A 352 -16.52 -8.63 2.59
CA GLY A 352 -15.32 -8.58 1.71
C GLY A 352 -15.06 -9.84 0.87
N ALA A 353 -16.01 -10.78 0.80
CA ALA A 353 -15.85 -12.06 0.11
C ALA A 353 -16.22 -12.02 -1.39
N SER A 354 -15.81 -10.97 -2.11
CA SER A 354 -16.17 -10.80 -3.51
C SER A 354 -15.32 -11.65 -4.47
N GLY A 355 -15.94 -12.02 -5.59
CA GLY A 355 -15.30 -12.73 -6.69
C GLY A 355 -14.96 -14.19 -6.39
N PHE A 356 -15.77 -14.90 -5.61
CA PHE A 356 -15.78 -16.36 -5.65
C PHE A 356 -16.75 -16.84 -6.73
N GLU A 357 -16.36 -17.91 -7.42
CA GLU A 357 -17.17 -18.57 -8.42
C GLU A 357 -17.95 -19.71 -7.79
N SER A 358 -19.14 -19.96 -8.30
CA SER A 358 -20.02 -21.04 -7.83
C SER A 358 -19.54 -22.41 -8.34
N ASN A 359 -18.31 -22.80 -8.02
CA ASN A 359 -17.64 -23.99 -8.54
C ASN A 359 -16.66 -24.61 -7.53
N PHE A 360 -15.96 -25.67 -7.93
CA PHE A 360 -14.96 -26.35 -7.12
C PHE A 360 -13.66 -25.55 -7.02
N TYR A 361 -13.13 -25.50 -5.81
CA TYR A 361 -11.83 -24.92 -5.49
C TYR A 361 -10.85 -25.99 -5.04
N TRP A 362 -9.60 -25.89 -5.50
CA TRP A 362 -8.52 -26.76 -5.06
C TRP A 362 -8.04 -26.42 -3.64
N SER A 363 -7.72 -27.47 -2.88
CA SER A 363 -6.84 -27.38 -1.72
C SER A 363 -5.47 -27.98 -2.04
N SER A 364 -4.49 -27.81 -1.15
CA SER A 364 -3.18 -28.47 -1.18
C SER A 364 -3.16 -29.78 -0.40
N SER A 365 -4.31 -30.29 0.04
CA SER A 365 -4.42 -31.62 0.66
C SER A 365 -4.52 -32.68 -0.41
N GLU A 366 -3.90 -33.83 -0.16
CA GLU A 366 -3.82 -34.95 -1.10
C GLU A 366 -4.63 -36.12 -0.55
N ARG A 367 -5.35 -36.84 -1.43
CA ARG A 367 -6.04 -38.08 -1.05
C ARG A 367 -5.20 -39.29 -1.44
N GLU A 368 -4.70 -39.27 -2.66
CA GLU A 368 -3.91 -40.34 -3.29
C GLU A 368 -3.23 -39.79 -4.54
N SER A 369 -2.43 -40.63 -5.20
CA SER A 369 -1.55 -40.22 -6.30
C SER A 369 -2.27 -39.52 -7.45
N THR A 370 -3.54 -39.84 -7.70
CA THR A 370 -4.36 -39.27 -8.78
C THR A 370 -5.42 -38.26 -8.34
N ASN A 371 -5.62 -38.06 -7.02
CA ASN A 371 -6.73 -37.25 -6.51
C ASN A 371 -6.28 -36.27 -5.41
N GLY A 372 -6.74 -35.04 -5.54
CA GLY A 372 -6.58 -33.98 -4.52
C GLY A 372 -7.92 -33.63 -3.89
N TRP A 373 -7.90 -33.01 -2.73
CA TRP A 373 -9.13 -32.56 -2.07
C TRP A 373 -9.55 -31.16 -2.54
N GLY A 374 -10.86 -30.91 -2.59
CA GLY A 374 -11.45 -29.61 -2.91
C GLY A 374 -12.86 -29.45 -2.37
N ILE A 375 -13.41 -28.24 -2.47
CA ILE A 375 -14.77 -27.92 -1.99
C ILE A 375 -15.57 -27.25 -3.11
N TYR A 376 -16.82 -27.67 -3.31
CA TYR A 376 -17.75 -27.05 -4.27
C TYR A 376 -18.49 -25.85 -3.69
N PHE A 377 -18.18 -24.62 -4.10
CA PHE A 377 -18.70 -23.42 -3.42
C PHE A 377 -20.19 -23.13 -3.64
N SER A 378 -20.93 -23.85 -4.53
CA SER A 378 -22.38 -23.65 -4.74
C SER A 378 -23.25 -24.41 -3.73
N GLY A 379 -22.94 -25.69 -3.54
CA GLY A 379 -23.56 -26.58 -2.56
C GLY A 379 -22.43 -27.25 -1.79
N PRO A 380 -21.90 -26.58 -0.76
CA PRO A 380 -20.59 -26.87 -0.19
C PRO A 380 -20.50 -28.30 0.32
N THR A 381 -19.78 -29.09 -0.45
CA THR A 381 -19.56 -30.51 -0.29
C THR A 381 -18.07 -30.74 -0.46
N PRO A 382 -17.41 -31.33 0.55
CA PRO A 382 -16.09 -31.90 0.38
C PRO A 382 -16.09 -32.92 -0.76
N ASP A 383 -15.10 -32.85 -1.64
CA ASP A 383 -14.93 -33.84 -2.70
C ASP A 383 -13.44 -34.07 -2.97
N TYR A 384 -13.15 -35.26 -3.48
CA TYR A 384 -11.82 -35.63 -3.97
C TYR A 384 -11.88 -35.70 -5.48
N LEU A 385 -11.12 -34.83 -6.11
CA LEU A 385 -11.24 -34.53 -7.52
C LEU A 385 -9.98 -35.04 -8.21
N SER A 386 -10.12 -35.54 -9.44
CA SER A 386 -8.94 -36.04 -10.16
C SER A 386 -8.02 -34.88 -10.53
N LYS A 387 -6.71 -35.06 -10.29
CA LYS A 387 -5.67 -34.04 -10.48
C LYS A 387 -5.55 -33.56 -11.93
N PHE A 388 -6.04 -34.37 -12.88
CA PHE A 388 -6.09 -34.08 -14.32
C PHE A 388 -7.04 -32.94 -14.69
N HIS A 389 -8.01 -32.61 -13.82
CA HIS A 389 -8.99 -31.59 -14.12
C HIS A 389 -8.58 -30.22 -13.60
N VAL A 390 -9.04 -29.18 -14.29
CA VAL A 390 -8.88 -27.80 -13.84
C VAL A 390 -9.98 -27.42 -12.83
N ARG A 391 -9.60 -26.74 -11.75
CA ARG A 391 -10.51 -26.19 -10.73
C ARG A 391 -10.04 -24.82 -10.28
N TYR A 392 -10.93 -24.07 -9.65
CA TYR A 392 -10.61 -22.71 -9.22
C TYR A 392 -9.55 -22.70 -8.12
N VAL A 393 -8.78 -21.62 -8.10
CA VAL A 393 -7.72 -21.40 -7.11
C VAL A 393 -7.92 -20.04 -6.45
N ARG A 394 -7.76 -20.00 -5.13
CA ARG A 394 -7.64 -18.76 -4.39
C ARG A 394 -6.43 -18.86 -3.49
N ALA A 395 -5.41 -18.04 -3.75
CA ALA A 395 -4.25 -17.99 -2.89
C ALA A 395 -4.63 -17.41 -1.53
N ILE A 396 -4.07 -17.99 -0.47
CA ILE A 396 -4.22 -17.49 0.89
C ILE A 396 -2.85 -17.24 1.53
N ARG A 397 -2.83 -16.56 2.67
CA ARG A 397 -1.62 -16.29 3.45
C ARG A 397 -1.95 -16.30 4.94
N ALA A 398 -1.05 -16.85 5.75
CA ALA A 398 -1.14 -16.85 7.21
C ALA A 398 -0.18 -15.83 7.82
N PHE A 399 -0.56 -15.21 8.93
CA PHE A 399 0.31 -14.29 9.67
C PHE A 399 -0.04 -14.16 11.16
#